data_AF-A0A6G2BJY0-F1
#
_entry.id   AF-A0A6G2BJY0-F1
#
_cell.length_a   1.000
_cell.length_b   1.000
_cell.length_c   1.000
_cell.angle_alpha   90.00
_cell.angle_beta   90.00
_cell.angle_gamma   90.00
#
_symmetry.space_group_name_H-M   'P 1'
#
loop_
_entity.id
_entity.type
_entity.pdbx_description
1 polymer ?
#
loop_
_entity_poly.entity_id
_entity_poly.type
_entity_poly.pdbx_seq_one_letter_code
_entity_poly.pdbx_strand_id
1 'polypeptide(L)'
;MLFSIPESGWWLIALAATAFFMLGVRALVDSMRLPGASRSAWKQQSRWKRRAFYVLTPVFAAVVLAINLLRSEPVPELLFLYSVAFVSLPIALFPVRARVLRHYIAQRQNSGVEIEPDRLTVVWIVGFLSAVLLTAVLALLTTRYDM
;
A
#
# COMPACT_ATOMS: atom_id res chain seq x y z
N MET A 1 -25.80 7.07 -3.25
CA MET A 1 -24.97 6.47 -4.31
C MET A 1 -23.50 6.75 -4.00
N LEU A 2 -22.66 5.72 -3.83
CA LEU A 2 -21.25 5.91 -3.45
C LEU A 2 -20.44 6.69 -4.50
N PHE A 3 -20.87 6.64 -5.77
CA PHE A 3 -20.28 7.34 -6.91
C PHE A 3 -21.00 8.63 -7.30
N SER A 4 -21.88 9.20 -6.46
CA SER A 4 -22.47 10.53 -6.72
C SER A 4 -21.47 11.68 -6.52
N ILE A 5 -20.24 11.37 -6.13
CA ILE A 5 -19.15 12.34 -6.01
C ILE A 5 -18.72 12.72 -7.43
N PRO A 6 -18.61 14.03 -7.76
CA PRO A 6 -18.12 14.48 -9.06
C PRO A 6 -16.71 13.92 -9.31
N GLU A 7 -16.36 13.74 -10.58
CA GLU A 7 -15.08 13.16 -10.98
C GLU A 7 -13.88 13.86 -10.32
N SER A 8 -13.92 15.19 -10.23
CA SER A 8 -12.90 16.00 -9.54
C SER A 8 -12.72 15.64 -8.06
N GLY A 9 -13.77 15.18 -7.37
CA GLY A 9 -13.70 14.67 -6.01
C GLY A 9 -12.95 13.34 -5.91
N TRP A 10 -13.16 12.44 -6.89
CA TRP A 10 -12.41 11.18 -6.96
C TRP A 10 -10.92 11.40 -7.23
N TRP A 11 -10.58 12.40 -8.05
CA TRP A 11 -9.19 12.81 -8.25
C TRP A 11 -8.53 13.26 -6.94
N LEU A 12 -9.23 14.05 -6.13
CA LEU A 12 -8.73 14.47 -4.81
C LEU A 12 -8.55 13.28 -3.86
N ILE A 13 -9.48 12.33 -3.85
CA ILE A 13 -9.39 11.10 -3.04
C ILE A 13 -8.17 10.27 -3.48
N ALA A 14 -7.95 10.10 -4.78
CA ALA A 14 -6.80 9.36 -5.30
C ALA A 14 -5.47 10.04 -4.95
N LEU A 15 -5.40 11.37 -5.00
CA LEU A 15 -4.24 12.14 -4.56
C LEU A 15 -3.99 11.97 -3.05
N ALA A 16 -5.04 12.07 -2.23
CA ALA A 16 -4.95 11.87 -0.79
C ALA A 16 -4.52 10.44 -0.43
N ALA A 17 -5.08 9.42 -1.09
CA ALA A 17 -4.70 8.02 -0.93
C ALA A 17 -3.23 7.78 -1.29
N THR A 18 -2.76 8.41 -2.38
CA THR A 18 -1.35 8.35 -2.80
C THR A 18 -0.44 8.98 -1.76
N ALA A 19 -0.78 10.17 -1.26
CA ALA A 19 -0.03 10.83 -0.20
C ALA A 19 -0.01 9.99 1.09
N PHE A 20 -1.15 9.42 1.47
CA PHE A 20 -1.27 8.53 2.63
C PHE A 20 -0.39 7.28 2.47
N PHE A 21 -0.41 6.64 1.29
CA PHE A 21 0.45 5.50 1.00
C PHE A 21 1.93 5.86 1.14
N MET A 22 2.37 6.97 0.55
CA MET A 22 3.76 7.42 0.66
C MET A 22 4.16 7.67 2.12
N LEU A 23 3.31 8.32 2.90
CA LEU A 23 3.55 8.59 4.33
C LEU A 23 3.54 7.29 5.15
N GLY A 24 2.60 6.39 4.89
CA GLY A 24 2.49 5.09 5.56
C GLY A 24 3.70 4.19 5.29
N VAL A 25 4.11 4.08 4.03
CA VAL A 25 5.33 3.35 3.63
C VAL A 25 6.57 4.01 4.25
N ARG A 26 6.67 5.34 4.25
CA ARG A 26 7.77 6.05 4.91
C ARG A 26 7.84 5.71 6.40
N ALA A 27 6.71 5.76 7.10
CA ALA A 27 6.63 5.43 8.52
C ALA A 27 7.02 3.97 8.78
N LEU A 28 6.57 3.04 7.94
CA LEU A 28 6.98 1.64 7.97
C LEU A 28 8.50 1.51 7.82
N VAL A 29 9.09 2.11 6.79
CA VAL A 29 10.53 2.02 6.50
C VAL A 29 11.39 2.70 7.57
N ASP A 30 11.02 3.90 8.02
CA ASP A 30 11.79 4.63 9.04
C ASP A 30 11.73 3.92 10.42
N SER A 31 10.65 3.19 10.71
CA SER A 31 10.52 2.36 11.93
C SER A 31 11.28 1.03 11.88
N MET A 32 11.64 0.53 10.69
CA MET A 32 12.44 -0.69 10.51
C MET A 32 13.95 -0.49 10.74
N ARG A 33 14.37 0.68 11.24
CA ARG A 33 15.78 0.94 11.57
C ARG A 33 16.20 0.13 12.82
N LEU A 34 16.84 -0.99 12.56
CA LEU A 34 17.53 -1.84 13.53
C LEU A 34 18.50 -1.07 14.45
N PRO A 35 18.49 -1.28 15.78
CA PRO A 35 19.55 -0.81 16.66
C PRO A 35 20.84 -1.55 16.30
N GLY A 36 21.90 -0.82 15.91
CA GLY A 36 23.24 -1.40 15.71
C GLY A 36 23.62 -1.82 14.28
N ALA A 37 22.74 -1.72 13.29
CA ALA A 37 23.15 -1.95 11.89
C ALA A 37 24.08 -0.83 11.40
N SER A 38 25.25 -1.17 10.85
CA SER A 38 26.29 -0.20 10.45
C SER A 38 25.68 0.92 9.59
N ARG A 39 25.82 2.15 10.10
CA ARG A 39 25.11 3.34 9.62
C ARG A 39 25.49 3.74 8.18
N SER A 40 26.56 3.20 7.60
CA SER A 40 27.16 3.68 6.35
C SER A 40 26.64 2.95 5.10
N ALA A 41 26.63 1.61 5.09
CA ALA A 41 26.20 0.84 3.92
C ALA A 41 24.68 0.92 3.66
N TRP A 42 23.87 0.86 4.73
CA TRP A 42 22.41 1.01 4.62
C TRP A 42 21.99 2.43 4.20
N LYS A 43 22.74 3.47 4.59
CA LYS A 43 22.39 4.87 4.25
C LYS A 43 22.51 5.19 2.77
N GLN A 44 23.40 4.55 2.02
CA GLN A 44 23.60 4.87 0.61
C GLN A 44 22.56 4.17 -0.28
N GLN A 45 22.33 2.87 -0.06
CA GLN A 45 21.32 2.10 -0.77
C GLN A 45 19.89 2.51 -0.39
N SER A 46 19.66 2.88 0.88
CA SER A 46 18.38 3.46 1.32
C SER A 46 18.10 4.80 0.66
N ARG A 47 19.10 5.69 0.50
CA ARG A 47 18.88 7.01 -0.11
C ARG A 47 18.45 6.93 -1.58
N TRP A 48 19.07 6.04 -2.36
CA TRP A 48 18.69 5.80 -3.75
C TRP A 48 17.34 5.10 -3.85
N LYS A 49 17.08 4.04 -3.09
CA LYS A 49 15.75 3.38 -3.07
C LYS A 49 14.65 4.31 -2.61
N ARG A 50 14.93 5.20 -1.65
CA ARG A 50 13.99 6.21 -1.15
C ARG A 50 13.71 7.28 -2.21
N ARG A 51 14.75 7.83 -2.88
CA ARG A 51 14.54 8.73 -4.03
C ARG A 51 13.78 8.06 -5.16
N ALA A 52 14.17 6.83 -5.53
CA ALA A 52 13.49 6.05 -6.54
C ALA A 52 12.02 5.84 -6.15
N PHE A 53 11.70 5.49 -4.90
CA PHE A 53 10.31 5.39 -4.44
C PHE A 53 9.54 6.71 -4.55
N TYR A 54 10.12 7.82 -4.10
CA TYR A 54 9.45 9.13 -4.16
C TYR A 54 9.31 9.70 -5.57
N VAL A 55 10.06 9.19 -6.56
CA VAL A 55 9.96 9.60 -7.96
C VAL A 55 9.13 8.60 -8.77
N LEU A 56 9.37 7.30 -8.61
CA LEU A 56 8.64 6.24 -9.31
C LEU A 56 7.20 6.12 -8.85
N THR A 57 6.88 6.31 -7.57
CA THR A 57 5.48 6.21 -7.10
C THR A 57 4.58 7.29 -7.72
N PRO A 58 4.95 8.59 -7.74
CA PRO A 58 4.13 9.58 -8.43
C PRO A 58 4.18 9.43 -9.95
N VAL A 59 5.30 8.98 -10.54
CA VAL A 59 5.36 8.68 -11.98
C VAL A 59 4.46 7.49 -12.34
N PHE A 60 4.47 6.43 -11.54
CA PHE A 60 3.59 5.27 -11.72
C PHE A 60 2.13 5.67 -11.53
N ALA A 61 1.81 6.46 -10.49
CA ALA A 61 0.49 7.04 -10.32
C ALA A 61 0.09 7.87 -11.56
N ALA A 62 0.97 8.75 -12.05
CA ALA A 62 0.72 9.56 -13.24
C ALA A 62 0.53 8.70 -14.50
N VAL A 63 1.28 7.62 -14.67
CA VAL A 63 1.14 6.68 -15.80
C VAL A 63 -0.17 5.91 -15.71
N VAL A 64 -0.51 5.37 -14.54
CA VAL A 64 -1.80 4.68 -14.31
C VAL A 64 -2.96 5.64 -14.58
N LEU A 65 -2.85 6.89 -14.12
CA LEU A 65 -3.85 7.94 -14.36
C LEU A 65 -3.92 8.35 -15.84
N ALA A 66 -2.78 8.46 -16.53
CA ALA A 66 -2.72 8.80 -17.96
C ALA A 66 -3.28 7.68 -18.85
N ILE A 67 -2.98 6.42 -18.52
CA ILE A 67 -3.58 5.24 -19.17
C ILE A 67 -5.10 5.23 -18.93
N ASN A 68 -5.55 5.72 -17.78
CA ASN A 68 -6.97 5.79 -17.46
C ASN A 68 -7.72 6.85 -18.30
N LEU A 69 -7.08 7.99 -18.60
CA LEU A 69 -7.63 8.98 -19.54
C LEU A 69 -7.79 8.42 -20.97
N LEU A 70 -7.09 7.33 -21.30
CA LEU A 70 -7.19 6.64 -22.59
C LEU A 70 -8.24 5.52 -22.60
N ARG A 71 -8.83 5.17 -21.45
CA ARG A 71 -9.84 4.10 -21.33
C ARG A 71 -11.25 4.67 -21.32
N SER A 72 -12.17 3.97 -21.97
CA SER A 72 -13.61 4.32 -22.01
C SER A 72 -14.40 3.86 -20.77
N GLU A 73 -13.74 3.36 -19.74
CA GLU A 73 -14.37 2.90 -18.50
C GLU A 73 -14.73 4.07 -17.56
N PRO A 74 -15.73 3.94 -16.68
CA PRO A 74 -16.12 5.01 -15.77
C PRO A 74 -14.97 5.33 -14.79
N VAL A 75 -14.37 6.50 -14.99
CA VAL A 75 -13.27 7.07 -14.20
C VAL A 75 -13.46 6.93 -12.67
N PRO A 76 -14.68 7.12 -12.10
CA PRO A 76 -14.91 6.99 -10.65
C PRO A 76 -14.66 5.59 -10.06
N GLU A 77 -15.05 4.52 -10.76
CA GLU A 77 -14.89 3.13 -10.25
C GLU A 77 -13.41 2.75 -10.14
N LEU A 78 -12.61 3.18 -11.12
CA LEU A 78 -11.18 2.92 -11.15
C LEU A 78 -10.41 3.75 -10.11
N LEU A 79 -10.76 5.03 -9.95
CA LEU A 79 -10.17 5.88 -8.91
C LEU A 79 -10.52 5.37 -7.50
N PHE A 80 -11.70 4.79 -7.31
CA PHE A 80 -12.08 4.10 -6.08
C PHE A 80 -11.18 2.89 -5.82
N LEU A 81 -11.07 1.95 -6.76
CA LEU A 81 -10.23 0.76 -6.62
C LEU A 81 -8.76 1.12 -6.37
N TYR A 82 -8.25 2.11 -7.10
CA TYR A 82 -6.90 2.65 -6.89
C TYR A 82 -6.72 3.15 -5.45
N SER A 83 -7.66 3.97 -4.97
CA SER A 83 -7.59 4.55 -3.62
C SER A 83 -7.67 3.48 -2.54
N VAL A 84 -8.56 2.51 -2.70
CA VAL A 84 -8.71 1.36 -1.78
C VAL A 84 -7.42 0.55 -1.72
N ALA A 85 -6.79 0.26 -2.86
CA ALA A 85 -5.51 -0.47 -2.89
C ALA A 85 -4.39 0.30 -2.18
N PHE A 86 -4.26 1.60 -2.46
CA PHE A 86 -3.21 2.44 -1.87
C PHE A 86 -3.39 2.67 -0.36
N VAL A 87 -4.63 2.73 0.13
CA VAL A 87 -4.91 2.90 1.57
C VAL A 87 -4.83 1.58 2.33
N SER A 88 -5.30 0.48 1.75
CA SER A 88 -5.35 -0.82 2.42
C SER A 88 -3.96 -1.39 2.72
N LEU A 89 -2.98 -1.19 1.83
CA LEU A 89 -1.61 -1.71 2.01
C LEU A 89 -0.93 -1.21 3.30
N PRO A 90 -0.83 0.12 3.55
CA PRO A 90 -0.31 0.63 4.82
C PRO A 90 -1.10 0.13 6.02
N ILE A 91 -2.44 0.10 5.95
CA ILE A 91 -3.29 -0.31 7.07
C ILE A 91 -3.11 -1.80 7.39
N ALA A 92 -2.96 -2.66 6.37
CA ALA A 92 -2.73 -4.08 6.55
C ALA A 92 -1.38 -4.34 7.25
N LEU A 93 -0.35 -3.59 6.86
CA LEU A 93 1.03 -3.81 7.31
C LEU A 93 1.36 -3.13 8.63
N PHE A 94 0.76 -1.97 8.93
CA PHE A 94 1.12 -1.15 10.08
C PHE A 94 0.95 -1.85 11.45
N PRO A 95 -0.11 -2.64 11.72
CA PRO A 95 -0.30 -3.35 13.00
C PRO A 95 0.71 -4.48 13.20
N VAL A 96 1.08 -5.17 12.12
CA VAL A 96 1.97 -6.34 12.16
C VAL A 96 3.44 -5.97 11.96
N ARG A 97 3.75 -4.68 11.71
CA ARG A 97 5.11 -4.21 11.39
C ARG A 97 6.18 -4.66 12.38
N ALA A 98 5.87 -4.64 13.68
CA ALA A 98 6.83 -5.01 14.72
C ALA A 98 7.14 -6.51 14.72
N ARG A 99 6.15 -7.34 14.37
CA ARG A 99 6.28 -8.79 14.25
C ARG A 99 7.11 -9.15 13.03
N VAL A 100 6.79 -8.55 11.87
CA VAL A 100 7.55 -8.71 10.63
C VAL A 100 9.01 -8.29 10.84
N LEU A 101 9.26 -7.17 11.51
CA LEU A 101 10.61 -6.70 11.79
C LEU A 101 11.37 -7.66 12.71
N ARG A 102 10.77 -8.10 13.83
CA ARG A 102 11.41 -9.09 14.73
C ARG A 102 11.78 -10.37 13.98
N HIS A 103 10.91 -10.82 13.10
CA HIS A 103 11.12 -12.00 12.29
C HIS A 103 12.29 -11.83 11.31
N TYR A 104 12.32 -10.70 10.60
CA TYR A 104 13.42 -10.34 9.71
C TYR A 104 14.77 -10.25 10.44
N ILE A 105 14.77 -9.70 11.65
CA ILE A 105 15.98 -9.60 12.48
C ILE A 105 16.46 -11.00 12.91
N ALA A 106 15.54 -11.84 13.41
CA ALA A 106 15.84 -13.20 13.82
C ALA A 106 16.42 -14.03 12.66
N GLN A 107 15.86 -13.88 11.46
CA GLN A 107 16.32 -14.57 10.24
C GLN A 107 17.71 -14.11 9.82
N ARG A 108 18.02 -12.82 10.00
CA ARG A 108 19.34 -12.26 9.69
C ARG A 108 20.41 -12.67 10.71
N GLN A 109 20.04 -12.83 11.98
CA GLN A 109 20.96 -13.25 13.03
C GLN A 109 21.24 -14.76 13.00
N ASN A 110 20.26 -15.56 12.61
CA ASN A 110 20.38 -17.02 12.50
C ASN A 110 20.34 -17.46 11.03
N SER A 111 21.33 -17.01 10.25
CA SER A 111 21.48 -17.40 8.85
C SER A 111 21.78 -18.89 8.74
N GLY A 112 20.76 -19.72 8.57
CA GLY A 112 20.86 -21.18 8.51
C GLY A 112 19.61 -21.91 9.00
N VAL A 113 18.72 -21.22 9.71
CA VAL A 113 17.42 -21.77 10.14
C VAL A 113 16.31 -21.13 9.32
N GLU A 114 15.48 -21.96 8.69
CA GLU A 114 14.29 -21.51 7.99
C GLU A 114 13.26 -21.07 9.05
N ILE A 115 13.11 -19.76 9.22
CA ILE A 115 12.15 -19.22 10.18
C ILE A 115 10.80 -19.10 9.48
N GLU A 116 9.82 -19.89 9.92
CA GLU A 116 8.46 -19.88 9.38
C GLU A 116 7.75 -18.54 9.68
N PRO A 117 7.13 -17.89 8.67
CA PRO A 117 6.40 -16.64 8.86
C PRO A 117 5.31 -16.77 9.93
N ASP A 118 5.23 -15.79 10.83
CA ASP A 118 4.24 -15.74 11.91
C ASP A 118 2.82 -15.93 11.35
N ARG A 119 2.19 -17.07 11.69
CA ARG A 119 0.85 -17.43 11.21
C ARG A 119 -0.18 -16.34 11.53
N LEU A 120 -0.06 -15.65 12.68
CA LEU A 120 -0.97 -14.56 13.01
C LEU A 120 -0.81 -13.38 12.05
N THR A 121 0.42 -13.08 11.66
CA THR A 121 0.71 -12.01 10.69
C THR A 121 0.15 -12.38 9.31
N VAL A 122 0.30 -13.63 8.89
CA VAL A 122 -0.28 -14.13 7.62
C VAL A 122 -1.81 -14.06 7.65
N VAL A 123 -2.43 -14.61 8.70
CA VAL A 123 -3.90 -14.61 8.86
C VAL A 123 -4.45 -13.19 8.90
N TRP A 124 -3.77 -12.26 9.59
CA TRP A 124 -4.18 -10.85 9.62
C TRP A 124 -4.14 -10.21 8.24
N ILE A 125 -3.00 -10.31 7.54
CA ILE A 125 -2.84 -9.69 6.22
C ILE A 125 -3.84 -10.28 5.23
N VAL A 126 -3.95 -11.61 5.18
CA VAL A 126 -4.86 -12.30 4.27
C VAL A 126 -6.31 -11.98 4.61
N GLY A 127 -6.70 -12.05 5.88
CA GLY A 127 -8.05 -11.74 6.34
C GLY A 127 -8.44 -10.29 6.06
N PHE A 128 -7.55 -9.34 6.35
CA PHE A 128 -7.80 -7.92 6.08
C PHE A 128 -7.93 -7.63 4.59
N LEU A 129 -7.01 -8.14 3.76
CA LEU A 129 -7.08 -7.94 2.31
C LEU A 129 -8.32 -8.60 1.69
N SER A 130 -8.72 -9.76 2.22
CA SER A 130 -9.95 -10.45 1.79
C SER A 130 -11.19 -9.63 2.14
N ALA A 131 -11.26 -9.08 3.35
CA ALA A 131 -12.35 -8.20 3.79
C ALA A 131 -12.41 -6.91 2.96
N VAL A 132 -11.27 -6.28 2.68
CA VAL A 132 -11.18 -5.11 1.81
C VAL A 132 -11.67 -5.43 0.40
N LEU A 133 -11.26 -6.57 -0.17
CA LEU A 133 -11.67 -6.99 -1.50
C LEU A 133 -13.18 -7.27 -1.56
N LEU A 134 -13.73 -7.98 -0.58
CA LEU A 134 -15.17 -8.22 -0.47
C LEU A 134 -15.95 -6.90 -0.37
N THR A 135 -15.47 -5.96 0.45
CA THR A 135 -16.11 -4.65 0.63
C THR A 135 -16.06 -3.83 -0.66
N ALA A 136 -14.93 -3.83 -1.36
CA ALA A 136 -14.77 -3.14 -2.64
C ALA A 136 -15.68 -3.72 -3.73
N VAL A 137 -15.77 -5.06 -3.81
CA VAL A 137 -16.67 -5.75 -4.73
C VAL A 137 -18.14 -5.44 -4.40
N LEU A 138 -18.53 -5.48 -3.13
CA LEU A 138 -19.88 -5.09 -2.69
C LEU A 138 -20.21 -3.63 -3.05
N ALA A 139 -19.26 -2.72 -2.86
CA ALA A 139 -19.45 -1.32 -3.21
C ALA A 139 -19.64 -1.11 -4.73
N LEU A 140 -18.93 -1.89 -5.56
CA LEU A 140 -19.10 -1.87 -7.02
C LEU A 140 -20.40 -2.54 -7.49
N LEU A 141 -20.82 -3.62 -6.84
CA LEU A 141 -22.06 -4.31 -7.19
C LEU A 141 -23.30 -3.49 -6.84
N THR A 142 -23.34 -2.89 -5.64
CA THR A 142 -24.48 -2.06 -5.21
C THR A 142 -24.68 -0.83 -6.09
N THR A 143 -23.61 -0.32 -6.69
CA THR A 143 -23.67 0.87 -7.56
C THR A 143 -24.02 0.55 -9.01
N ARG A 144 -23.75 -0.67 -9.48
CA ARG A 144 -24.20 -1.14 -10.80
C ARG A 144 -25.64 -1.67 -10.81
N TYR A 145 -26.16 -2.13 -9.68
CA TYR A 145 -27.55 -2.58 -9.55
C TYR A 145 -28.55 -1.43 -9.34
N ASP A 146 -28.08 -0.26 -8.89
CA ASP A 146 -28.88 0.96 -8.69
C ASP A 146 -28.87 1.90 -9.91
N MET A 147 -28.20 1.53 -11.01
CA MET A 147 -28.25 2.21 -12.32
C MET A 147 -29.09 1.40 -13.31
#